data_AF-A0A4U2YXM5-F1
#
_entry.id   AF-A0A4U2YXM5-F1
#
_cell.length_a   1.000
_cell.length_b   1.000
_cell.length_c   1.000
_cell.angle_alpha   90.00
_cell.angle_beta   90.00
_cell.angle_gamma   90.00
#
_symmetry.space_group_name_H-M   'P 1'
#
loop_
_entity.id
_entity.type
_entity.pdbx_description
1 polymer ?
#
loop_
_entity_poly.entity_id
_entity_poly.type
_entity_poly.pdbx_seq_one_letter_code
_entity_poly.pdbx_strand_id
1 'polypeptide(L)'
;MFRYDDIWLPMQSGLSRYTGIEVIQAEGMGKQPPYPFFSIKNISPAIGVGLVTEYVENNTMTIEQDIEIILSITCNGEKIEDAENYSNKARGYFLGKGTIELSDANIAVVEVLGANNRDVFLTVDYERRVGFDVRLRVRGRESFEIDVIESIDAIGTIEKIEIKEGN
;
A
#
# COMPACT_ATOMS: atom_id res chain seq x y z
N MET A 1 5.26 4.15 10.24
CA MET A 1 4.89 3.92 8.83
C MET A 1 4.64 2.42 8.56
N PHE A 2 3.88 2.04 7.51
CA PHE A 2 3.74 0.61 7.11
C PHE A 2 5.06 0.10 6.50
N ARG A 3 5.37 -1.18 6.66
CA ARG A 3 6.54 -1.80 6.02
C ARG A 3 6.13 -2.42 4.68
N TYR A 4 7.10 -2.51 3.76
CA TYR A 4 6.87 -3.14 2.46
C TYR A 4 6.35 -4.58 2.60
N ASP A 5 6.93 -5.35 3.52
CA ASP A 5 6.60 -6.76 3.77
C ASP A 5 5.17 -6.95 4.30
N ASP A 6 4.62 -5.96 5.00
CA ASP A 6 3.25 -6.00 5.54
C ASP A 6 2.21 -6.03 4.41
N ILE A 7 2.59 -5.57 3.21
CA ILE A 7 1.76 -5.60 2.01
C ILE A 7 2.17 -6.75 1.10
N TRP A 8 3.47 -6.89 0.86
CA TRP A 8 4.03 -7.85 -0.08
C TRP A 8 3.68 -9.30 0.29
N LEU A 9 3.91 -9.70 1.55
CA LEU A 9 3.75 -11.10 1.96
C LEU A 9 2.28 -11.58 1.91
N PRO A 10 1.29 -10.81 2.42
CA PRO A 10 -0.12 -11.20 2.29
C PRO A 10 -0.56 -11.26 0.82
N MET A 11 -0.13 -10.30 0.00
CA MET A 11 -0.46 -10.25 -1.42
C MET A 11 0.11 -11.44 -2.18
N GLN A 12 1.40 -11.71 -2.04
CA GLN A 12 2.10 -12.81 -2.69
C GLN A 12 1.50 -14.15 -2.28
N SER A 13 1.35 -14.37 -0.98
CA SER A 13 0.89 -15.64 -0.44
C SER A 13 -0.59 -15.91 -0.76
N GLY A 14 -1.46 -14.90 -0.63
CA GLY A 14 -2.89 -15.04 -0.93
C GLY A 14 -3.15 -15.29 -2.40
N LEU A 15 -2.50 -14.50 -3.28
CA LEU A 15 -2.63 -14.69 -4.73
C LEU A 15 -2.09 -16.04 -5.18
N SER A 16 -0.93 -16.45 -4.65
CA SER A 16 -0.32 -17.75 -5.01
C SER A 16 -1.19 -18.91 -4.54
N ARG A 17 -1.70 -18.89 -3.30
CA ARG A 17 -2.62 -19.91 -2.78
C ARG A 17 -3.91 -20.01 -3.60
N TYR A 18 -4.47 -18.88 -4.01
CA TYR A 18 -5.73 -18.86 -4.77
C TYR A 18 -5.56 -19.38 -6.20
N THR A 19 -4.48 -18.97 -6.86
CA THR A 19 -4.25 -19.31 -8.26
C THR A 19 -3.59 -20.67 -8.44
N GLY A 20 -2.79 -21.10 -7.47
CA GLY A 20 -1.89 -22.26 -7.56
C GLY A 20 -0.62 -21.96 -8.35
N ILE A 21 -0.33 -20.69 -8.63
CA ILE A 21 0.77 -20.24 -9.50
C ILE A 21 1.77 -19.45 -8.66
N GLU A 22 3.04 -19.54 -9.03
CA GLU A 22 4.12 -18.80 -8.37
C GLU A 22 3.98 -17.30 -8.61
N VAL A 23 4.16 -16.51 -7.56
CA VAL A 23 4.05 -15.06 -7.59
C VAL A 23 5.39 -14.48 -7.16
N ILE A 24 5.97 -13.62 -8.00
CA ILE A 24 7.25 -12.95 -7.75
C ILE A 24 7.10 -11.43 -7.81
N GLN A 25 8.06 -10.73 -7.22
CA GLN A 25 8.20 -9.29 -7.42
C GLN A 25 8.77 -9.03 -8.81
N ALA A 26 8.16 -8.11 -9.55
CA ALA A 26 8.71 -7.65 -10.82
C ALA A 26 10.07 -6.96 -10.59
N GLU A 27 10.95 -7.02 -11.59
CA GLU A 27 12.27 -6.34 -11.58
C GLU A 27 13.23 -6.84 -10.49
N GLY A 28 12.95 -8.00 -9.88
CA GLY A 28 13.88 -8.67 -8.99
C GLY A 28 15.08 -9.28 -9.74
N MET A 29 16.19 -9.48 -9.03
CA MET A 29 17.39 -10.16 -9.57
C MET A 29 17.35 -11.70 -9.46
N GLY A 30 16.22 -12.25 -9.02
CA GLY A 30 16.04 -13.69 -8.86
C GLY A 30 15.98 -14.45 -10.18
N LYS A 31 16.12 -15.78 -10.10
CA LYS A 31 15.87 -16.63 -11.26
C LYS A 31 14.39 -16.56 -11.62
N GLN A 32 14.10 -16.36 -12.90
CA GLN A 32 12.73 -16.41 -13.41
C GLN A 32 12.10 -17.79 -13.17
N PRO A 33 10.87 -17.86 -12.63
CA PRO A 33 10.12 -19.11 -12.50
C PRO A 33 9.74 -19.70 -13.87
N PRO A 34 9.40 -21.01 -13.92
CA PRO A 34 8.74 -21.58 -15.09
C PRO A 34 7.40 -20.90 -15.38
N TYR A 35 6.99 -20.88 -16.65
CA TYR A 35 5.67 -20.37 -17.03
C TYR A 35 4.54 -21.34 -16.66
N PRO A 36 3.32 -20.83 -16.36
CA PRO A 36 3.02 -19.42 -16.11
C PRO A 36 3.44 -18.98 -14.70
N PHE A 37 3.75 -17.69 -14.53
CA PHE A 37 3.98 -17.08 -13.22
C PHE A 37 3.42 -15.65 -13.18
N PHE A 38 3.12 -15.17 -11.97
CA PHE A 38 2.72 -13.78 -11.76
C PHE A 38 3.91 -12.91 -11.37
N SER A 39 3.98 -11.71 -11.95
CA SER A 39 4.83 -10.64 -11.47
C SER A 39 3.98 -9.50 -10.92
N ILE A 40 4.37 -8.99 -9.74
CA ILE A 40 3.72 -7.86 -9.10
C ILE A 40 4.68 -6.67 -9.08
N LYS A 41 4.23 -5.53 -9.58
CA LYS A 41 4.97 -4.27 -9.57
C LYS A 41 4.19 -3.20 -8.82
N ASN A 42 4.82 -2.49 -7.89
CA ASN A 42 4.24 -1.24 -7.37
C ASN A 42 4.43 -0.15 -8.43
N ILE A 43 3.33 0.45 -8.89
CA ILE A 43 3.34 1.45 -9.96
C ILE A 43 2.90 2.85 -9.51
N SER A 44 2.59 3.03 -8.22
CA SER A 44 2.28 4.36 -7.67
C SER A 44 3.22 4.75 -6.55
N PRO A 45 3.49 6.06 -6.37
CA PRO A 45 3.95 6.55 -5.07
C PRO A 45 2.87 6.24 -4.02
N ALA A 46 3.26 6.09 -2.77
CA ALA A 46 2.34 5.99 -1.64
C ALA A 46 1.63 7.34 -1.46
N ILE A 47 0.33 7.42 -1.74
CA ILE A 47 -0.44 8.66 -1.64
C ILE A 47 -1.30 8.60 -0.38
N GLY A 48 -1.11 9.55 0.52
CA GLY A 48 -1.97 9.71 1.69
C GLY A 48 -3.39 10.11 1.30
N VAL A 49 -4.39 9.49 1.92
CA VAL A 49 -5.82 9.71 1.66
C VAL A 49 -6.52 10.03 2.98
N GLY A 50 -7.46 10.97 2.92
CA GLY A 50 -8.21 11.42 4.10
C GLY A 50 -7.40 12.36 4.99
N LEU A 51 -7.81 12.44 6.26
CA LEU A 51 -7.17 13.29 7.26
C LEU A 51 -6.11 12.50 8.02
N VAL A 52 -5.01 13.18 8.34
CA VAL A 52 -4.01 12.68 9.29
C VAL A 52 -4.62 12.77 10.68
N THR A 53 -4.54 11.68 11.44
CA THR A 53 -4.92 11.65 12.85
C THR A 53 -3.66 11.74 13.69
N GLU A 54 -3.60 12.74 14.56
CA GLU A 54 -2.49 12.94 15.50
C GLU A 54 -3.04 12.96 16.92
N TYR A 55 -2.40 12.20 17.81
CA TYR A 55 -2.74 12.20 19.23
C TYR A 55 -1.50 11.95 20.08
N VAL A 56 -1.54 12.47 21.31
CA VAL A 56 -0.48 12.30 22.30
C VAL A 56 -1.05 11.49 23.47
N GLU A 57 -0.36 10.42 23.82
CA GLU A 57 -0.66 9.61 24.99
C GLU A 57 0.66 9.26 25.69
N ASN A 58 0.80 9.57 26.98
CA ASN A 58 1.98 9.27 27.79
C ASN A 58 3.32 9.69 27.12
N ASN A 59 3.43 10.96 26.72
CA ASN A 59 4.61 11.50 26.01
C ASN A 59 4.96 10.80 24.69
N THR A 60 4.05 10.00 24.13
CA THR A 60 4.20 9.40 22.81
C THR A 60 3.22 10.09 21.86
N MET A 61 3.75 10.76 20.84
CA MET A 61 2.96 11.24 19.72
C MET A 61 2.77 10.09 18.74
N THR A 62 1.53 9.86 18.31
CA THR A 62 1.19 8.92 17.25
C THR A 62 0.55 9.67 16.08
N ILE A 63 1.02 9.37 14.87
CA ILE A 63 0.50 9.87 13.61
C ILE A 63 -0.04 8.68 12.81
N GLU A 64 -1.32 8.74 12.43
CA GLU A 64 -2.00 7.74 11.61
C GLU A 64 -2.53 8.36 10.32
N GLN A 65 -2.33 7.67 9.20
CA GLN A 65 -2.85 8.08 7.90
C GLN A 65 -3.15 6.86 7.03
N ASP A 66 -4.30 6.88 6.34
CA ASP A 66 -4.60 5.90 5.32
C ASP A 66 -3.83 6.23 4.04
N ILE A 67 -3.27 5.21 3.39
CA ILE A 67 -2.41 5.36 2.22
C ILE A 67 -2.94 4.45 1.12
N GLU A 68 -3.07 5.00 -0.09
CA GLU A 68 -3.39 4.22 -1.27
C GLU A 68 -2.13 3.88 -2.07
N ILE A 69 -2.10 2.64 -2.54
CA ILE A 69 -1.07 2.11 -3.43
C ILE A 69 -1.73 1.39 -4.61
N ILE A 70 -1.06 1.42 -5.76
CA ILE A 70 -1.50 0.70 -6.95
C ILE A 70 -0.46 -0.36 -7.28
N LEU A 71 -0.91 -1.62 -7.25
CA LEU A 71 -0.11 -2.77 -7.64
C LEU A 71 -0.57 -3.25 -9.02
N SER A 72 0.40 -3.44 -9.89
CA SER A 72 0.22 -3.99 -11.23
C SER A 72 0.51 -5.49 -11.20
N ILE A 73 -0.50 -6.30 -11.49
CA ILE A 73 -0.43 -7.77 -11.47
C ILE A 73 -0.38 -8.25 -12.91
N THR A 74 0.69 -8.96 -13.29
CA THR A 74 0.88 -9.47 -14.65
C THR A 74 1.08 -10.97 -14.63
N CYS A 75 0.27 -11.71 -15.39
CA CYS A 75 0.56 -13.11 -15.71
C CYS A 75 1.51 -13.16 -16.90
N ASN A 76 2.63 -13.85 -16.74
CA ASN A 76 3.60 -14.12 -17.79
C ASN A 76 3.44 -15.60 -18.18
N GLY A 77 3.26 -15.88 -19.47
CA GLY A 77 3.01 -17.23 -19.97
C GLY A 77 3.57 -17.45 -21.38
N GLU A 78 3.62 -18.71 -21.82
CA GLU A 78 4.03 -19.06 -23.19
C GLU A 78 2.88 -18.89 -24.20
N LYS A 79 1.64 -19.05 -23.73
CA LYS A 79 0.42 -18.96 -24.53
C LYS A 79 -0.46 -17.83 -24.04
N ILE A 80 -1.11 -17.16 -24.98
CA ILE A 80 -2.03 -16.06 -24.68
C ILE A 80 -3.23 -16.57 -23.89
N GLU A 81 -3.72 -17.76 -24.19
CA GLU A 81 -4.85 -18.42 -23.50
C GLU A 81 -4.54 -18.60 -22.01
N ASP A 82 -3.34 -19.07 -21.67
CA ASP A 82 -2.91 -19.24 -20.29
C ASP A 82 -2.80 -17.87 -19.59
N ALA A 83 -2.16 -16.89 -20.24
CA ALA A 83 -2.02 -15.55 -19.68
C ALA A 83 -3.38 -14.89 -19.41
N GLU A 84 -4.34 -14.97 -20.34
CA GLU A 84 -5.69 -14.43 -20.17
C GLU A 84 -6.49 -15.16 -19.09
N ASN A 85 -6.50 -16.49 -19.10
CA ASN A 85 -7.27 -17.29 -18.14
C ASN A 85 -6.76 -17.07 -16.72
N TYR A 86 -5.45 -17.13 -16.51
CA TYR A 86 -4.87 -16.98 -15.19
C TYR A 86 -4.89 -15.52 -14.70
N SER A 87 -4.73 -14.54 -15.60
CA SER A 87 -4.91 -13.12 -15.24
C SER A 87 -6.34 -12.84 -14.77
N ASN A 88 -7.35 -13.38 -15.46
CA ASN A 88 -8.75 -13.25 -15.02
C ASN A 88 -9.04 -14.02 -13.72
N LYS A 89 -8.44 -15.21 -13.51
CA LYS A 89 -8.52 -15.93 -12.24
C LYS A 89 -7.92 -15.12 -11.09
N ALA A 90 -6.72 -14.57 -11.29
CA ALA A 90 -6.08 -13.67 -10.33
C ALA A 90 -6.94 -12.43 -10.05
N ARG A 91 -7.58 -11.86 -11.07
CA ARG A 91 -8.52 -10.75 -10.89
C ARG A 91 -9.72 -11.14 -10.02
N GLY A 92 -10.25 -12.36 -10.21
CA GLY A 92 -11.32 -12.94 -9.39
C GLY A 92 -10.97 -13.06 -7.91
N TYR A 93 -9.68 -13.25 -7.57
CA TYR A 93 -9.21 -13.19 -6.17
C TYR A 93 -9.51 -11.82 -5.57
N PHE A 94 -9.05 -10.73 -6.20
CA PHE A 94 -9.21 -9.38 -5.67
C PHE A 94 -10.65 -8.88 -5.66
N LEU A 95 -11.50 -9.38 -6.55
CA LEU A 95 -12.94 -9.09 -6.57
C LEU A 95 -13.75 -9.88 -5.54
N GLY A 96 -13.17 -10.93 -4.96
CA GLY A 96 -13.88 -11.86 -4.08
C GLY A 96 -13.05 -12.19 -2.86
N LYS A 97 -12.50 -13.41 -2.82
CA LYS A 97 -11.86 -13.99 -1.63
C LYS A 97 -10.72 -13.14 -1.05
N GLY A 98 -9.96 -12.44 -1.90
CA GLY A 98 -8.88 -11.56 -1.47
C GLY A 98 -9.36 -10.35 -0.67
N THR A 99 -10.59 -9.87 -0.87
CA THR A 99 -11.15 -8.78 -0.03
C THR A 99 -11.24 -9.17 1.44
N ILE A 100 -11.47 -10.45 1.73
CA ILE A 100 -11.57 -10.99 3.08
C ILE A 100 -10.16 -11.26 3.63
N GLU A 101 -9.35 -12.06 2.92
CA GLU A 101 -8.01 -12.45 3.41
C GLU A 101 -7.07 -11.24 3.60
N LEU A 102 -7.15 -10.23 2.74
CA LEU A 102 -6.32 -9.03 2.85
C LEU A 102 -6.81 -8.10 3.96
N SER A 103 -8.12 -8.08 4.25
CA SER A 103 -8.67 -7.29 5.36
C SER A 103 -8.14 -7.76 6.71
N ASP A 104 -7.92 -9.07 6.89
CA ASP A 104 -7.29 -9.63 8.10
C ASP A 104 -5.85 -9.12 8.29
N ALA A 105 -5.21 -8.67 7.21
CA ALA A 105 -3.88 -8.04 7.22
C ALA A 105 -3.92 -6.50 7.21
N ASN A 106 -5.08 -5.89 7.50
CA ASN A 106 -5.30 -4.43 7.42
C ASN A 106 -5.09 -3.82 6.02
N ILE A 107 -5.38 -4.59 4.96
CA ILE A 107 -5.31 -4.16 3.56
C ILE A 107 -6.71 -4.21 2.95
N ALA A 108 -7.24 -3.06 2.55
CA ALA A 108 -8.51 -2.97 1.85
C ALA A 108 -8.31 -2.94 0.33
N VAL A 109 -9.09 -3.72 -0.42
CA VAL A 109 -9.15 -3.61 -1.89
C VAL A 109 -10.13 -2.49 -2.24
N VAL A 110 -9.63 -1.42 -2.87
CA VAL A 110 -10.42 -0.24 -3.25
C VAL A 110 -10.99 -0.38 -4.65
N GLU A 111 -10.16 -0.80 -5.60
CA GLU A 111 -10.53 -0.87 -7.01
C GLU A 111 -9.74 -1.98 -7.71
N VAL A 112 -10.38 -2.67 -8.66
CA VAL A 112 -9.74 -3.69 -9.50
C VAL A 112 -10.08 -3.41 -10.97
N LEU A 113 -9.08 -2.97 -11.74
CA LEU A 113 -9.25 -2.64 -13.16
C LEU A 113 -9.41 -3.90 -14.02
N GLY A 114 -9.80 -3.71 -15.28
CA GLY A 114 -9.88 -4.79 -16.26
C GLY A 114 -8.51 -5.39 -16.59
N ALA A 115 -8.47 -6.69 -16.90
CA ALA A 115 -7.27 -7.33 -17.42
C ALA A 115 -7.10 -6.98 -18.90
N ASN A 116 -5.89 -6.57 -19.27
CA ASN A 116 -5.52 -6.14 -20.62
C ASN A 116 -4.23 -6.84 -21.07
N ASN A 117 -4.06 -7.01 -22.38
CA ASN A 117 -2.80 -7.49 -22.96
C ASN A 117 -1.68 -6.47 -22.69
N ARG A 118 -0.51 -6.97 -22.29
CA ARG A 118 0.70 -6.23 -21.89
C ARG A 118 1.96 -6.76 -22.60
N ASP A 119 1.77 -7.45 -23.72
CA ASP A 119 2.86 -7.99 -24.54
C ASP A 119 3.84 -6.88 -24.92
N VAL A 120 5.14 -7.16 -24.80
CA VAL A 120 6.20 -6.30 -25.30
C VAL A 120 6.95 -7.09 -26.38
N PHE A 121 7.19 -6.47 -27.52
CA PHE A 121 7.90 -7.12 -28.63
C PHE A 121 9.37 -7.36 -28.21
N LEU A 122 9.68 -8.58 -27.76
CA LEU A 122 11.04 -9.02 -27.46
C LEU A 122 11.46 -10.03 -28.53
N THR A 123 12.62 -9.77 -29.14
CA THR A 123 13.03 -10.29 -30.44
C THR A 123 13.38 -11.78 -30.49
N VAL A 124 13.22 -12.54 -29.40
CA VAL A 124 13.73 -13.93 -29.35
C VAL A 124 12.77 -14.96 -28.75
N ASP A 125 11.90 -14.62 -27.80
CA ASP A 125 10.88 -15.56 -27.28
C ASP A 125 9.56 -14.81 -27.01
N TYR A 126 8.46 -15.30 -27.57
CA TYR A 126 7.12 -14.71 -27.41
C TYR A 126 6.58 -14.99 -25.99
N GLU A 127 7.08 -14.27 -24.99
CA GLU A 127 6.40 -14.20 -23.70
C GLU A 127 5.08 -13.45 -23.87
N ARG A 128 3.98 -14.08 -23.44
CA ARG A 128 2.64 -13.50 -23.41
C ARG A 128 2.36 -12.94 -22.03
N ARG A 129 1.94 -11.67 -21.99
CA ARG A 129 1.68 -10.92 -20.77
C ARG A 129 0.26 -10.40 -20.78
N VAL A 130 -0.50 -10.74 -19.75
CA VAL A 130 -1.84 -10.17 -19.51
C VAL A 130 -1.96 -9.81 -18.05
N GLY A 131 -2.44 -8.60 -17.76
CA GLY A 131 -2.46 -8.10 -16.40
C GLY A 131 -3.50 -7.02 -16.16
N PHE A 132 -3.71 -6.73 -14.88
CA PHE A 132 -4.62 -5.69 -14.39
C PHE A 132 -3.94 -4.93 -13.25
N ASP A 133 -4.51 -3.79 -12.90
CA ASP A 133 -4.05 -3.03 -11.74
C ASP A 133 -5.09 -3.10 -10.62
N VAL A 134 -4.60 -3.22 -9.39
CA VAL A 134 -5.40 -3.21 -8.17
C VAL A 134 -4.97 -2.03 -7.30
N ARG A 135 -5.96 -1.24 -6.87
CA ARG A 135 -5.77 -0.20 -5.89
C ARG A 135 -6.08 -0.75 -4.51
N LEU A 136 -5.13 -0.61 -3.60
CA LEU A 136 -5.25 -1.02 -2.21
C LEU A 136 -5.18 0.20 -1.31
N ARG A 137 -5.82 0.12 -0.15
CA ARG A 137 -5.68 1.08 0.94
C ARG A 137 -5.15 0.36 2.18
N VAL A 138 -4.14 0.96 2.79
CA VAL A 138 -3.48 0.45 3.99
C VAL A 138 -3.40 1.56 5.04
N ARG A 139 -3.30 1.21 6.32
CA ARG A 139 -3.12 2.19 7.39
C ARG A 139 -1.64 2.31 7.75
N GLY A 140 -1.07 3.50 7.55
CA GLY A 140 0.22 3.87 8.09
C GLY A 140 0.07 4.39 9.52
N ARG A 141 0.90 3.89 10.44
CA ARG A 141 0.99 4.39 11.82
C ARG A 141 2.44 4.60 12.21
N GLU A 142 2.77 5.73 12.80
CA GLU A 142 4.08 6.03 13.35
C GLU A 142 3.96 6.62 14.74
N SER A 143 4.85 6.22 15.65
CA SER A 143 4.85 6.68 17.03
C SER A 143 6.28 7.04 17.45
N PHE A 144 6.44 8.18 18.12
CA PHE A 144 7.72 8.66 18.62
C PHE A 144 7.53 9.41 19.95
N GLU A 145 8.54 9.34 20.81
CA GLU A 145 8.55 10.05 22.09
C GLU A 145 8.71 11.56 21.86
N ILE A 146 7.98 12.34 22.66
CA ILE A 146 8.02 13.81 22.66
C ILE A 146 8.12 14.33 24.10
N ASP A 147 8.84 15.44 24.27
CA ASP A 147 8.83 16.17 25.53
C ASP A 147 7.63 17.13 25.55
N VAL A 148 6.64 16.84 26.40
CA VAL A 148 5.44 17.67 26.55
C VAL A 148 5.63 18.61 27.74
N ILE A 149 5.40 19.92 27.55
CA ILE A 149 5.36 20.88 28.66
C ILE A 149 3.98 20.78 29.31
N GLU A 150 3.91 20.17 30.50
CA GLU A 150 2.66 19.89 31.21
C GLU A 150 2.07 21.14 31.90
N SER A 151 2.88 22.14 32.25
CA SER A 151 2.41 23.41 32.80
C SER A 151 3.37 24.58 32.52
N ILE A 152 2.80 25.78 32.41
CA ILE A 152 3.54 27.05 32.50
C ILE A 152 3.10 27.71 33.81
N ASP A 153 4.04 27.88 34.74
CA ASP A 153 3.86 28.77 35.89
C ASP A 153 4.08 30.22 35.42
N ALA A 154 3.02 30.89 35.00
CA ALA A 154 3.05 32.31 34.68
C ALA A 154 3.06 33.13 35.99
N ILE A 155 4.22 33.27 36.62
CA ILE A 155 4.41 34.22 37.74
C ILE A 155 4.82 35.57 37.14
N GLY A 156 3.84 36.38 36.78
CA GLY A 156 4.03 37.77 36.34
C GLY A 156 3.36 38.74 37.30
N THR A 157 4.14 39.64 37.91
CA THR A 157 3.62 40.77 38.68
C THR A 157 2.95 41.77 37.74
N ILE A 158 1.65 41.98 37.86
CA ILE A 158 0.97 43.09 37.20
C ILE A 158 1.31 44.36 38.00
N GLU A 159 2.31 45.12 37.56
CA GLU A 159 2.50 46.47 38.06
C GLU A 159 1.42 47.38 37.46
N LYS A 160 0.58 47.92 38.35
CA LYS A 160 -0.47 48.88 38.01
C LYS A 160 0.20 50.20 37.59
N ILE A 161 0.15 50.54 36.30
CA ILE A 161 0.60 51.85 35.82
C ILE A 161 -0.48 52.87 36.13
N GLU A 162 -0.25 53.73 37.12
CA GLU A 162 -1.07 54.92 37.35
C GLU A 162 -0.73 55.99 36.31
N ILE A 163 -1.69 56.24 35.40
CA ILE A 163 -1.62 57.37 34.49
C ILE A 163 -2.01 58.62 35.30
N LYS A 164 -1.03 59.51 35.54
CA LYS A 164 -1.34 60.84 36.09
C LYS A 164 -1.97 61.69 34.99
N GLU A 165 -3.22 62.09 35.19
CA GLU A 165 -3.85 63.14 34.39
C GLU A 165 -3.06 64.44 34.61
N GLY A 166 -2.55 65.01 33.52
CA GLY A 166 -1.87 66.30 33.51
C GLY A 166 -2.89 67.44 33.49
N ASN A 167 -2.61 68.46 34.32
CA ASN A 167 -3.33 69.75 34.37
C ASN A 167 -3.23 70.53 33.06
#